data_AF-A0A965HJI9-F1
#
_entry.id   AF-A0A965HJI9-F1
#
_cell.length_a   1.000
_cell.length_b   1.000
_cell.length_c   1.000
_cell.angle_alpha   90.00
_cell.angle_beta   90.00
_cell.angle_gamma   90.00
#
_symmetry.space_group_name_H-M   'P 1'
#
loop_
_entity.id
_entity.type
_entity.pdbx_description
1 polymer ?
#
loop_
_entity_poly.entity_id
_entity_poly.type
_entity_poly.pdbx_seq_one_letter_code
_entity_poly.pdbx_strand_id
1 'polypeptide(L)'
;MKLPSLGHSFKNSELLARALTHPSARTAPGTSGDNQQLEFLGDAILQASLSDLLIATHPASSEGELTAMRASLANRHTLAELARELKLALFLRVGADAAR
;
A
#
# COMPACT_ATOMS: atom_id res chain seq x y z
N MET A 1 2.31 -16.06 -6.98
CA MET A 1 3.53 -15.21 -6.95
C MET A 1 3.85 -14.88 -5.49
N LYS A 2 5.13 -14.86 -5.10
CA LYS A 2 5.57 -14.56 -3.71
C LYS A 2 6.35 -13.25 -3.70
N LEU A 3 6.08 -12.39 -2.72
CA LEU A 3 6.97 -11.30 -2.33
C LEU A 3 7.81 -11.82 -1.16
N PRO A 4 9.12 -12.08 -1.34
CA PRO A 4 9.94 -12.78 -0.33
C PRO A 4 9.88 -12.15 1.06
N SER A 5 9.78 -10.82 1.11
CA SER A 5 9.74 -10.00 2.32
C SER A 5 8.39 -10.03 3.06
N LEU A 6 7.31 -10.49 2.41
CA LEU A 6 5.95 -10.38 2.95
C LEU A 6 5.46 -11.66 3.64
N GLY A 7 6.14 -12.80 3.45
CA GLY A 7 5.69 -14.10 3.97
C GLY A 7 4.34 -14.61 3.42
N HIS A 8 3.71 -13.86 2.51
CA HIS A 8 2.39 -14.15 1.96
C HIS A 8 2.49 -14.74 0.55
N SER A 9 1.65 -15.76 0.28
CA SER A 9 1.51 -16.37 -1.04
C SER A 9 0.20 -15.92 -1.68
N PHE A 10 0.27 -15.09 -2.71
CA PHE A 10 -0.91 -14.58 -3.41
C PHE A 10 -1.54 -15.66 -4.28
N LYS A 11 -2.84 -15.90 -4.06
CA LYS A 11 -3.67 -16.82 -4.86
C LYS A 11 -3.89 -16.30 -6.29
N ASN A 12 -4.13 -15.00 -6.44
CA ASN A 12 -4.32 -14.36 -7.73
C ASN A 12 -3.08 -13.50 -8.07
N SER A 13 -2.25 -14.00 -8.99
CA SER A 13 -1.03 -13.29 -9.43
C SER A 13 -1.32 -12.07 -10.29
N GLU A 14 -2.43 -12.04 -11.01
CA GLU A 14 -2.81 -10.90 -11.84
C GLU A 14 -3.22 -9.71 -10.96
N LEU A 15 -3.95 -9.97 -9.87
CA LEU A 15 -4.28 -8.95 -8.88
C LEU A 15 -3.03 -8.33 -8.25
N LEU A 16 -2.04 -9.16 -7.91
CA LEU A 16 -0.75 -8.67 -7.41
C LEU A 16 0.01 -7.85 -8.46
N ALA A 17 0.06 -8.33 -9.71
CA ALA A 17 0.71 -7.59 -10.80
C ALA A 17 0.07 -6.21 -11.01
N ARG A 18 -1.26 -6.13 -10.94
CA ARG A 18 -2.01 -4.88 -11.01
C ARG A 18 -1.71 -3.96 -9.82
N ALA A 19 -1.66 -4.50 -8.59
CA ALA A 19 -1.31 -3.74 -7.38
C ALA A 19 0.10 -3.13 -7.45
N LEU A 20 1.01 -3.77 -8.17
CA LEU A 20 2.40 -3.33 -8.37
C LEU A 20 2.60 -2.49 -9.64
N THR A 21 1.54 -2.14 -10.36
CA THR A 21 1.63 -1.33 -11.59
C THR A 21 1.19 0.10 -11.31
N HIS A 22 2.13 1.04 -11.41
CA HIS A 22 1.87 2.47 -11.25
C HIS A 22 1.09 3.00 -12.48
N PRO A 23 0.24 4.04 -12.34
CA PRO A 23 -0.58 4.56 -13.45
C PRO A 23 0.24 5.01 -14.66
N SER A 24 1.48 5.45 -14.45
CA SER A 24 2.42 5.80 -15.54
C SER A 24 2.75 4.63 -16.47
N ALA A 25 2.62 3.39 -16.00
CA ALA A 25 2.91 2.19 -16.78
C ALA A 25 1.66 1.61 -17.44
N ARG A 26 0.47 2.22 -17.26
CA ARG A 26 -0.82 1.68 -17.74
C ARG A 26 -0.85 1.42 -19.25
N THR A 27 -0.07 2.16 -20.03
CA THR A 27 0.00 2.04 -21.49
C THR A 27 1.07 1.05 -21.96
N ALA A 28 1.86 0.47 -21.05
CA ALA A 28 2.90 -0.48 -21.40
C ALA A 28 2.30 -1.81 -21.89
N PRO A 29 2.88 -2.47 -22.90
CA PRO A 29 2.44 -3.78 -23.34
C PRO A 29 2.44 -4.80 -22.18
N GLY A 30 1.34 -5.54 -22.02
CA GLY A 30 1.23 -6.60 -21.00
C GLY A 30 0.76 -6.13 -19.61
N THR A 31 0.18 -4.93 -19.49
CA THR A 31 -0.47 -4.47 -18.24
C THR A 31 -1.98 -4.66 -18.27
N SER A 32 -2.53 -5.43 -17.33
CA SER A 32 -3.99 -5.63 -17.14
C SER A 32 -4.65 -4.54 -16.28
N GLY A 33 -4.16 -3.30 -16.36
CA GLY A 33 -4.57 -2.17 -15.53
C GLY A 33 -3.52 -1.76 -14.49
N ASP A 34 -3.90 -0.81 -13.64
CA ASP A 34 -3.02 -0.20 -12.64
C ASP A 34 -3.59 -0.28 -11.23
N ASN A 35 -2.81 0.24 -10.29
CA ASN A 35 -3.10 0.15 -8.87
C ASN A 35 -4.12 1.18 -8.35
N GLN A 36 -4.57 2.18 -9.12
CA GLN A 36 -5.42 3.28 -8.60
C GLN A 36 -6.64 2.83 -7.79
N GLN A 37 -7.44 1.89 -8.32
CA GLN A 37 -8.61 1.39 -7.59
C GLN A 37 -8.22 0.55 -6.36
N LEU A 38 -7.07 -0.14 -6.43
CA LEU A 38 -6.55 -0.95 -5.33
C LEU A 38 -5.93 -0.08 -4.24
N GLU A 39 -5.31 1.04 -4.60
CA GLU A 39 -4.84 2.07 -3.69
C GLU A 39 -6.00 2.68 -2.93
N PHE A 40 -7.07 3.08 -3.63
CA PHE A 40 -8.29 3.59 -3.00
C PHE A 40 -8.88 2.60 -1.98
N LEU A 41 -9.02 1.33 -2.37
CA LEU A 41 -9.51 0.29 -1.45
C LEU A 41 -8.53 0.02 -0.29
N GLY A 42 -7.23 -0.03 -0.60
CA GLY A 42 -6.17 -0.29 0.36
C GLY A 42 -6.07 0.78 1.43
N ASP A 43 -6.25 2.06 1.06
CA ASP A 43 -6.26 3.17 2.01
C ASP A 43 -7.44 3.05 2.99
N ALA A 44 -8.64 2.78 2.50
CA ALA A 44 -9.81 2.56 3.35
C ALA A 44 -9.62 1.38 4.33
N ILE A 45 -9.06 0.26 3.84
CA ILE A 45 -8.75 -0.91 4.69
C ILE A 45 -7.69 -0.55 5.74
N LEU A 46 -6.61 0.12 5.34
CA LEU A 46 -5.53 0.52 6.25
C LEU A 46 -6.04 1.45 7.35
N GLN A 47 -6.84 2.46 6.98
CA GLN A 47 -7.44 3.38 7.94
C GLN A 47 -8.33 2.65 8.95
N ALA A 48 -9.17 1.72 8.49
CA ALA A 48 -10.04 0.94 9.36
C ALA A 48 -9.24 0.03 10.31
N SER A 49 -8.24 -0.68 9.81
CA SER A 49 -7.39 -1.55 10.63
C SER A 49 -6.57 -0.78 11.67
N LEU A 50 -6.04 0.40 11.32
CA LEU A 50 -5.33 1.25 12.26
C LEU A 50 -6.27 1.83 13.32
N SER A 51 -7.48 2.23 12.94
CA SER A 51 -8.48 2.69 13.88
C SER A 51 -8.86 1.61 14.90
N ASP A 52 -9.12 0.38 14.44
CA ASP A 52 -9.41 -0.75 15.32
C ASP A 52 -8.26 -1.03 16.29
N LEU A 53 -7.02 -1.06 15.79
CA LEU A 53 -5.82 -1.25 16.60
C LEU A 53 -5.66 -0.13 17.65
N LEU A 54 -5.83 1.14 17.26
CA LEU A 54 -5.63 2.28 18.14
C LEU A 54 -6.71 2.33 19.23
N ILE A 55 -7.97 2.02 18.92
CA ILE A 55 -9.05 1.93 19.92
C ILE A 55 -8.72 0.83 20.94
N ALA A 56 -8.24 -0.32 20.48
CA ALA A 56 -7.89 -1.44 21.35
C ALA A 56 -6.67 -1.16 22.24
N THR A 57 -5.69 -0.41 21.73
CA THR A 57 -4.40 -0.18 22.42
C THR A 57 -4.37 1.12 23.23
N HIS A 58 -5.19 2.11 22.88
CA HIS A 58 -5.27 3.42 23.52
C HIS A 58 -6.71 3.79 23.92
N PRO A 59 -7.38 2.98 24.76
CA PRO A 59 -8.82 3.14 25.06
C PRO A 59 -9.18 4.44 25.80
N ALA A 60 -8.21 5.12 26.40
CA ALA A 60 -8.41 6.38 27.12
C ALA A 60 -8.22 7.64 26.25
N SER A 61 -7.76 7.48 25.00
CA SER A 61 -7.52 8.61 24.09
C SER A 61 -8.82 9.14 23.50
N SER A 62 -8.87 10.45 23.30
CA SER A 62 -9.94 11.13 22.57
C SER A 62 -9.91 10.81 21.08
N GLU A 63 -11.02 11.05 20.38
CA GLU A 63 -11.11 10.88 18.92
C GLU A 63 -10.05 11.70 18.17
N GLY A 64 -9.80 12.94 18.60
CA GLY A 64 -8.78 13.79 18.00
C GLY A 64 -7.36 13.24 18.15
N GLU A 65 -7.01 12.68 19.32
CA GLU A 65 -5.72 12.03 19.56
C GLU A 65 -5.57 10.76 18.73
N LEU A 66 -6.62 9.93 18.66
CA LEU A 66 -6.65 8.73 17.83
C LEU A 66 -6.49 9.07 16.34
N THR A 67 -7.16 10.13 15.87
CA THR A 67 -7.03 10.63 14.50
C THR A 67 -5.60 11.13 14.21
N ALA A 68 -4.97 11.85 15.14
CA ALA A 68 -3.58 12.30 15.02
C ALA A 68 -2.58 11.13 14.98
N MET A 69 -2.76 10.14 15.86
CA MET A 69 -1.95 8.91 15.87
C MET A 69 -2.13 8.12 14.56
N ARG A 70 -3.36 7.97 14.08
CA ARG A 70 -3.62 7.29 12.80
C ARG A 70 -2.93 8.01 11.64
N ALA A 71 -2.97 9.34 11.60
CA ALA A 71 -2.29 10.13 10.57
C ALA A 71 -0.76 10.01 10.64
N SER A 72 -0.17 9.87 11.83
CA SER A 72 1.27 9.66 11.99
C SER A 72 1.72 8.25 11.59
N LEU A 73 0.82 7.27 11.58
CA LEU A 73 1.09 5.91 11.11
C LEU A 73 0.82 5.72 9.61
N ALA A 74 -0.29 6.27 9.11
CA ALA A 74 -0.71 6.17 7.72
C ALA A 74 -0.36 7.43 6.91
N ASN A 75 0.93 7.77 6.85
CA ASN A 75 1.40 8.86 5.99
C ASN A 75 2.40 8.35 4.94
N ARG A 76 2.57 9.18 3.91
CA ARG A 76 3.45 8.91 2.77
C ARG A 76 4.87 8.53 3.20
N HIS A 77 5.43 9.21 4.20
CA HIS A 77 6.80 8.95 4.65
C HIS A 77 6.93 7.54 5.23
N THR A 78 6.09 7.24 6.22
CA THR A 78 6.07 5.94 6.93
C THR A 78 5.78 4.79 5.97
N LEU A 79 4.78 4.94 5.10
CA LEU A 79 4.44 3.92 4.11
C LEU A 79 5.54 3.73 3.06
N ALA A 80 6.24 4.80 2.67
CA ALA A 80 7.38 4.69 1.75
C ALA A 80 8.58 3.98 2.39
N GLU A 81 8.84 4.19 3.68
CA GLU A 81 9.87 3.47 4.43
C GLU A 81 9.55 1.97 4.51
N LEU A 82 8.32 1.63 4.91
CA LEU A 82 7.85 0.24 4.91
C LEU A 82 7.96 -0.42 3.52
N ALA A 83 7.59 0.30 2.46
CA ALA A 83 7.72 -0.20 1.10
C ALA A 83 9.18 -0.49 0.70
N ARG A 84 10.15 0.30 1.19
CA ARG A 84 11.59 0.07 0.99
C ARG A 84 12.07 -1.14 1.76
N GLU A 85 11.67 -1.30 3.02
CA GLU A 85 11.99 -2.47 3.84
C GLU A 85 11.46 -3.77 3.22
N LEU A 86 10.24 -3.72 2.69
CA LEU A 86 9.61 -4.81 1.95
C LEU A 86 10.21 -5.01 0.54
N LYS A 87 11.11 -4.14 0.10
CA LYS A 87 11.76 -4.15 -1.22
C LYS A 87 10.75 -4.14 -2.37
N LEU A 88 9.60 -3.47 -2.19
CA LEU A 88 8.54 -3.43 -3.20
C LEU A 88 8.99 -2.73 -4.49
N ALA A 89 9.95 -1.80 -4.40
CA ALA A 89 10.53 -1.10 -5.53
C ALA A 89 11.09 -2.05 -6.62
N LEU A 90 11.59 -3.23 -6.23
CA LEU A 90 12.12 -4.23 -7.18
C LEU A 90 11.04 -4.89 -8.04
N PHE A 91 9.78 -4.79 -7.62
CA PHE A 91 8.63 -5.41 -8.28
C PHE A 91 7.67 -4.40 -8.88
N LEU A 92 7.87 -3.10 -8.62
CA LEU A 92 7.03 -2.04 -9.18
C LEU A 92 7.25 -1.89 -10.68
N ARG A 93 6.15 -1.81 -11.42
CA ARG A 93 6.13 -1.47 -12.83
C ARG A 93 5.79 0.00 -12.96
N VAL A 94 6.79 0.79 -13.32
CA VAL A 94 6.67 2.23 -13.58
C VAL A 94 6.93 2.49 -15.07
N GLY A 95 6.32 3.55 -15.60
CA GLY A 95 6.50 3.94 -17.00
C GLY A 95 7.89 4.54 -17.21
N ALA A 96 8.39 4.51 -18.45
CA ALA A 96 9.72 5.04 -18.79
C ALA A 96 9.93 6.49 -18.33
N ASP A 97 8.86 7.29 -18.29
CA ASP A 97 8.90 8.71 -17.90
C ASP A 97 8.73 8.95 -16.39
N ALA A 98 8.42 7.92 -15.59
CA ALA A 98 8.17 8.01 -14.16
C ALA A 98 9.36 7.55 -13.28
N ALA A 99 10.49 7.18 -13.90
CA ALA A 99 11.70 6.72 -13.21
C ALA A 99 12.65 7.86 -12.80
N ARG A 100 12.15 9.08 -12.62
CA ARG A 100 12.91 10.24 -12.13
C ARG A 100 12.65 10.50 -10.67
#